data_AF-A0AAD1VZQ9-F1
#
_entry.id   AF-A0AAD1VZQ9-F1
#
_cell.length_a   1.000
_cell.length_b   1.000
_cell.length_c   1.000
_cell.angle_alpha   90.00
_cell.angle_beta   90.00
_cell.angle_gamma   90.00
#
_symmetry.space_group_name_H-M   'P 1'
#
loop_
_entity.id
_entity.type
_entity.pdbx_description
1 polymer ?
#
loop_
_entity_poly.entity_id
_entity_poly.type
_entity_poly.pdbx_seq_one_letter_code
_entity_poly.pdbx_strand_id
1 'polypeptide(L)'
;MHSALAVGLVFAGCCSNVVFLELLSRKFPGCGNIVTFAQFLFIAVEGFIFHADFGRRKRAVPIRYYIIMVTMFFTVSVVNNYALNLNISMPLHMIFRSGSLIANMVLGIIILKKRYSISKYLSIALVSVGIFICTLMSAQQVASHQPSPEEDGFAVFLWWLIGIAALTFALIVSARMGIFQETLYKEYGKHPKEALFYNHALPLPGFLLLAPDIYYHAVMFTQSEPYHVPVIGIQMPILWFYLLMNVITHYPLNSFYFTSLAAHI
;
A
#
# COMPACT_ATOMS: atom_id res chain seq x y z
N MET A 1 12.75 -16.32 20.95
CA MET A 1 13.45 -16.55 19.66
C MET A 1 12.54 -16.33 18.44
N HIS A 2 11.27 -16.76 18.46
CA HIS A 2 10.35 -16.61 17.32
C HIS A 2 10.02 -15.17 16.88
N SER A 3 9.90 -14.21 17.82
CA SER A 3 9.51 -12.83 17.48
C SER A 3 10.60 -12.06 16.72
N ALA A 4 11.87 -12.27 17.04
CA ALA A 4 12.98 -11.64 16.32
C ALA A 4 13.10 -12.17 14.88
N LEU A 5 12.87 -13.47 14.70
CA LEU A 5 12.83 -14.11 13.39
C LEU A 5 11.64 -13.60 12.57
N ALA A 6 10.46 -13.44 13.19
CA ALA A 6 9.30 -12.85 12.54
C ALA A 6 9.55 -11.39 12.10
N VAL A 7 10.13 -10.56 12.96
CA VAL A 7 10.49 -9.18 12.60
C VAL A 7 11.54 -9.14 11.50
N GLY A 8 12.55 -10.01 11.56
CA GLY A 8 13.59 -10.10 10.52
C GLY A 8 13.04 -10.51 9.15
N LEU A 9 12.14 -11.50 9.10
CA LEU A 9 11.49 -11.93 7.87
C LEU A 9 10.55 -10.87 7.29
N VAL A 10 9.78 -10.18 8.13
CA VAL A 10 8.91 -9.07 7.70
C VAL A 10 9.74 -7.93 7.14
N PHE A 11 10.82 -7.57 7.82
CA PHE A 11 11.73 -6.52 7.36
C PHE A 11 12.36 -6.89 6.02
N ALA A 12 12.92 -8.09 5.91
CA ALA A 12 13.51 -8.58 4.66
C ALA A 12 12.49 -8.61 3.52
N GLY A 13 11.29 -9.14 3.75
CA GLY A 13 10.23 -9.18 2.75
C GLY A 13 9.77 -7.78 2.30
N CYS A 14 9.62 -6.83 3.24
CA CYS A 14 9.23 -5.45 2.93
C CYS A 14 10.31 -4.75 2.11
N CYS A 15 11.57 -4.86 2.53
CA CYS A 15 12.70 -4.25 1.82
C CYS A 15 12.84 -4.84 0.42
N SER A 16 12.77 -6.16 0.27
CA SER A 16 12.82 -6.81 -1.05
C SER A 16 11.64 -6.40 -1.94
N ASN A 17 10.42 -6.34 -1.40
CA ASN A 17 9.26 -5.91 -2.16
C ASN A 17 9.41 -4.46 -2.68
N VAL A 18 9.87 -3.54 -1.83
CA VAL A 18 10.14 -2.14 -2.22
C VAL A 18 11.20 -2.06 -3.32
N VAL A 19 12.28 -2.84 -3.23
CA VAL A 19 13.33 -2.87 -4.26
C VAL A 19 12.76 -3.29 -5.61
N PHE A 20 11.97 -4.36 -5.67
CA PHE A 20 11.36 -4.79 -6.94
C PHE A 20 10.33 -3.79 -7.47
N LEU A 21 9.55 -3.15 -6.57
CA LEU A 21 8.62 -2.10 -6.94
C LEU A 21 9.33 -0.88 -7.53
N GLU A 22 10.48 -0.50 -6.96
CA GLU A 22 11.29 0.60 -7.46
C GLU A 22 11.90 0.27 -8.83
N LEU A 23 12.43 -0.95 -9.01
CA LEU A 23 12.94 -1.40 -10.32
C LEU A 23 11.87 -1.37 -11.41
N LEU A 24 10.63 -1.76 -11.08
CA LEU A 24 9.49 -1.67 -11.99
C LEU A 24 9.12 -0.22 -12.29
N SER A 25 8.98 0.62 -11.26
CA SER A 25 8.56 2.01 -11.37
C SER A 25 9.58 2.88 -12.12
N ARG A 26 10.88 2.57 -12.01
CA ARG A 26 11.96 3.24 -12.76
C ARG A 26 11.92 2.92 -14.25
N LYS A 27 11.53 1.69 -14.63
CA LYS A 27 11.43 1.28 -16.04
C LYS A 27 10.12 1.74 -16.68
N PHE A 28 9.01 1.60 -15.96
CA PHE A 28 7.67 1.99 -16.42
C PHE A 28 6.94 2.74 -15.31
N PRO A 29 6.99 4.09 -15.31
CA PRO A 29 6.22 4.89 -14.36
C PRO A 29 4.73 4.65 -14.58
N GLY A 30 3.95 4.56 -13.49
CA GLY A 30 2.51 4.31 -13.55
C GLY A 30 2.09 2.83 -13.44
N CYS A 31 3.03 1.87 -13.44
CA CYS A 31 2.71 0.44 -13.33
C CYS A 31 2.15 -0.02 -11.96
N GLY A 32 1.88 0.90 -11.03
CA GLY A 32 1.40 0.57 -9.68
C GLY A 32 0.06 -0.19 -9.67
N ASN A 33 -0.83 0.09 -10.62
CA ASN A 33 -2.14 -0.56 -10.70
C ASN A 33 -2.02 -2.05 -11.05
N ILE A 34 -1.20 -2.42 -12.04
CA ILE A 34 -0.98 -3.83 -12.41
C ILE A 34 -0.26 -4.59 -11.29
N VAL A 35 0.70 -3.95 -10.61
CA VAL A 35 1.40 -4.56 -9.46
C VAL A 35 0.42 -4.87 -8.34
N THR A 36 -0.40 -3.90 -7.95
CA THR A 36 -1.38 -4.06 -6.86
C THR A 36 -2.44 -5.10 -7.22
N PHE A 37 -2.92 -5.09 -8.46
CA PHE A 37 -3.86 -6.10 -8.96
C PHE A 37 -3.28 -7.51 -8.89
N ALA A 38 -2.04 -7.71 -9.35
CA ALA A 38 -1.38 -9.02 -9.32
C ALA A 38 -1.17 -9.52 -7.88
N GLN A 39 -0.77 -8.65 -6.96
CA GLN A 39 -0.65 -8.97 -5.54
C GLN A 39 -2.01 -9.41 -4.95
N PHE A 40 -3.06 -8.64 -5.23
CA PHE A 40 -4.40 -8.89 -4.69
C PHE A 40 -4.99 -10.18 -5.26
N LEU A 41 -4.80 -10.42 -6.56
CA LEU A 41 -5.25 -11.64 -7.23
C LEU A 41 -4.56 -12.87 -6.64
N PHE A 42 -3.24 -12.81 -6.45
CA PHE A 42 -2.48 -13.92 -5.90
C PHE A 42 -2.95 -14.27 -4.47
N ILE A 43 -3.13 -13.27 -3.61
CA ILE A 43 -3.63 -13.46 -2.24
C ILE A 43 -5.07 -13.98 -2.25
N ALA A 44 -5.92 -13.48 -3.14
CA ALA A 44 -7.31 -13.92 -3.26
C ALA A 44 -7.41 -15.38 -3.72
N VAL A 45 -6.62 -15.79 -4.71
CA VAL A 45 -6.57 -17.18 -5.21
C VAL A 45 -6.06 -18.13 -4.14
N GLU A 46 -4.99 -17.76 -3.45
CA GLU A 46 -4.43 -18.54 -2.34
C GLU A 46 -5.45 -18.67 -1.20
N GLY A 47 -6.05 -17.55 -0.77
CA GLY A 47 -7.07 -17.55 0.27
C GLY A 47 -8.32 -18.34 -0.12
N PHE A 48 -8.67 -18.37 -1.42
CA PHE A 48 -9.78 -19.18 -1.91
C PHE A 48 -9.49 -20.68 -1.82
N ILE A 49 -8.28 -21.10 -2.19
CA ILE A 49 -7.88 -22.52 -2.22
C ILE A 49 -7.63 -23.05 -0.80
N PHE A 50 -6.89 -22.32 0.03
CA PHE A 50 -6.42 -22.81 1.34
C PHE A 50 -7.30 -22.43 2.52
N HIS A 51 -8.15 -21.39 2.41
CA HIS A 51 -8.88 -20.84 3.55
C HIS A 51 -10.38 -20.78 3.36
N ALA A 52 -10.87 -20.55 2.14
CA ALA A 52 -12.30 -20.48 1.89
C ALA A 52 -12.97 -21.87 1.78
N ASP A 53 -12.22 -22.97 1.60
CA ASP A 53 -12.76 -24.31 1.33
C ASP A 53 -13.87 -24.26 0.25
N PHE A 54 -13.63 -23.57 -0.86
CA PHE A 54 -14.62 -23.27 -1.92
C PHE A 54 -15.89 -22.53 -1.43
N GLY A 55 -15.79 -21.74 -0.35
CA GLY A 55 -16.88 -20.97 0.23
C GLY A 55 -17.73 -21.70 1.26
N ARG A 56 -17.28 -22.87 1.76
CA ARG A 56 -18.03 -23.68 2.75
C ARG A 56 -17.89 -23.20 4.19
N ARG A 57 -16.92 -22.33 4.49
CA ARG A 57 -16.69 -21.80 5.85
C ARG A 57 -17.73 -20.74 6.21
N LYS A 58 -18.36 -20.87 7.39
CA LYS A 58 -19.26 -19.84 7.93
C LYS A 58 -18.45 -18.58 8.26
N ARG A 59 -18.90 -17.45 7.72
CA ARG A 59 -18.33 -16.12 7.98
C ARG A 59 -18.56 -15.71 9.44
N ALA A 60 -17.50 -15.31 10.13
CA ALA A 60 -17.60 -14.77 11.48
C ALA A 60 -17.94 -13.27 11.45
N VAL A 61 -17.47 -12.55 10.41
CA VAL A 61 -17.67 -11.11 10.25
C VAL A 61 -18.64 -10.83 9.11
N PRO A 62 -19.66 -9.96 9.30
CA PRO A 62 -20.58 -9.61 8.22
C PRO A 62 -19.89 -8.92 7.04
N ILE A 63 -20.22 -9.32 5.80
CA ILE A 63 -19.57 -8.83 4.58
C ILE A 63 -19.67 -7.30 4.38
N ARG A 64 -20.69 -6.67 4.97
CA ARG A 64 -20.90 -5.22 4.94
C ARG A 64 -19.69 -4.45 5.48
N TYR A 65 -19.04 -4.95 6.54
CA TYR A 65 -17.86 -4.32 7.12
C TYR A 65 -16.64 -4.44 6.20
N TYR A 66 -16.47 -5.57 5.52
CA TYR A 66 -15.41 -5.73 4.53
C TYR A 66 -15.62 -4.82 3.32
N ILE A 67 -16.87 -4.65 2.84
CA ILE A 67 -17.18 -3.70 1.77
C ILE A 67 -16.79 -2.28 2.16
N ILE A 68 -17.10 -1.84 3.39
CA ILE A 68 -16.70 -0.51 3.88
C ILE A 68 -15.17 -0.36 3.88
N MET A 69 -14.42 -1.37 4.35
CA MET A 69 -12.96 -1.35 4.34
C MET A 69 -12.39 -1.26 2.91
N VAL A 70 -12.95 -2.03 1.99
CA VAL A 70 -12.53 -2.08 0.59
C VAL A 70 -12.79 -0.75 -0.09
N THR A 71 -13.95 -0.11 0.16
CA THR A 71 -14.24 1.23 -0.35
C THR A 71 -13.25 2.26 0.18
N MET A 72 -12.93 2.22 1.48
CA MET A 72 -11.91 3.13 2.06
C MET A 72 -10.53 2.89 1.42
N PHE A 73 -10.14 1.63 1.25
CA PHE A 73 -8.88 1.26 0.60
C PHE A 73 -8.82 1.76 -0.85
N PHE A 74 -9.88 1.55 -1.63
CA PHE A 74 -9.95 1.97 -3.03
C PHE A 74 -9.89 3.49 -3.14
N THR A 75 -10.62 4.23 -2.30
CA THR A 75 -10.54 5.70 -2.22
C THR A 75 -9.12 6.16 -1.94
N VAL A 76 -8.44 5.56 -0.96
CA VAL A 76 -7.04 5.86 -0.65
C VAL A 76 -6.13 5.56 -1.84
N SER A 77 -6.33 4.43 -2.53
CA SER A 77 -5.55 4.04 -3.70
C SER A 77 -5.72 5.02 -4.86
N VAL A 78 -6.95 5.38 -5.20
CA VAL A 78 -7.25 6.32 -6.30
C VAL A 78 -6.67 7.70 -6.00
N VAL A 79 -6.88 8.22 -4.79
CA VAL A 79 -6.35 9.54 -4.41
C VAL A 79 -4.82 9.54 -4.39
N ASN A 80 -4.19 8.47 -3.87
CA ASN A 80 -2.73 8.36 -3.89
C ASN A 80 -2.16 8.29 -5.31
N ASN A 81 -2.80 7.51 -6.20
CA ASN A 81 -2.39 7.42 -7.59
C ASN A 81 -2.55 8.76 -8.31
N TYR A 82 -3.64 9.47 -8.05
CA TYR A 82 -3.85 10.80 -8.59
C TYR A 82 -2.80 11.79 -8.10
N ALA A 83 -2.41 11.73 -6.82
CA ALA A 83 -1.39 12.60 -6.24
C ALA A 83 -0.01 12.43 -6.91
N LEU A 84 0.33 11.23 -7.39
CA LEU A 84 1.57 11.00 -8.16
C LEU A 84 1.54 11.67 -9.53
N ASN A 85 0.36 11.76 -10.16
CA ASN A 85 0.20 12.48 -11.43
C ASN A 85 0.28 14.01 -11.28
N LEU A 86 0.26 14.53 -10.04
CA LEU A 86 0.39 15.96 -9.74
C LEU A 86 1.85 16.41 -9.50
N ASN A 87 2.82 15.71 -10.10
CA ASN A 87 4.27 15.98 -9.95
C ASN A 87 4.78 15.98 -8.51
N ILE A 88 4.11 15.27 -7.60
CA ILE A 88 4.63 15.04 -6.25
C ILE A 88 5.79 14.04 -6.33
N SER A 89 6.91 14.38 -5.70
CA SER A 89 8.04 13.46 -5.61
C SER A 89 7.68 12.19 -4.82
N MET A 90 8.11 11.02 -5.32
CA MET A 90 7.93 9.73 -4.63
C MET A 90 8.42 9.74 -3.16
N PRO A 91 9.53 10.41 -2.80
CA PRO A 91 9.93 10.58 -1.41
C PRO A 91 8.88 11.30 -0.54
N LEU A 92 8.26 12.37 -1.05
CA LEU A 92 7.22 13.10 -0.31
C LEU A 92 5.99 12.21 -0.07
N HIS A 93 5.60 11.40 -1.07
CA HIS A 93 4.54 10.40 -0.92
C HIS A 93 4.84 9.38 0.20
N MET A 94 6.06 8.84 0.24
CA MET A 94 6.49 7.88 1.26
C MET A 94 6.47 8.48 2.68
N ILE A 95 6.83 9.76 2.80
CA ILE A 95 6.80 10.50 4.07
C ILE A 95 5.36 10.69 4.57
N PHE A 96 4.45 11.15 3.72
CA PHE A 96 3.03 11.27 4.07
C PHE A 96 2.41 9.91 4.41
N ARG A 97 2.73 8.86 3.65
CA ARG A 97 2.26 7.50 3.93
C ARG A 97 2.69 7.02 5.32
N SER A 98 3.91 7.34 5.74
CA SER A 98 4.43 7.03 7.08
C SER A 98 3.69 7.80 8.20
N GLY A 99 3.14 8.98 7.88
CA GLY A 99 2.29 9.77 8.76
C GLY A 99 0.93 9.14 9.09
N SER A 100 0.48 8.14 8.35
CA SER A 100 -0.77 7.40 8.65
C SER A 100 -0.76 6.74 10.03
N LEU A 101 0.42 6.35 10.53
CA LEU A 101 0.60 5.84 11.90
C LEU A 101 0.29 6.91 12.96
N ILE A 102 0.70 8.16 12.71
CA ILE A 102 0.40 9.29 13.59
C ILE A 102 -1.10 9.53 13.62
N ALA A 103 -1.73 9.65 12.45
CA ALA A 103 -3.15 9.90 12.36
C ALA A 103 -3.98 8.76 12.97
N ASN A 104 -3.57 7.50 12.78
CA ASN A 104 -4.16 6.35 13.48
C ASN A 104 -4.10 6.51 14.99
N MET A 105 -2.95 6.91 15.53
CA MET A 105 -2.80 7.12 16.97
C MET A 105 -3.67 8.28 17.47
N VAL A 106 -3.64 9.43 16.79
CA VAL A 106 -4.43 10.63 17.14
C VAL A 106 -5.93 10.32 17.11
N LEU A 107 -6.43 9.75 16.02
CA LEU A 107 -7.83 9.35 15.93
C LEU A 107 -8.16 8.26 16.96
N GLY A 108 -7.21 7.38 17.31
CA GLY A 108 -7.37 6.40 18.38
C GLY A 108 -7.47 7.02 19.77
N ILE A 109 -6.81 8.15 20.03
CA ILE A 109 -6.99 8.93 21.26
C ILE A 109 -8.39 9.56 21.26
N ILE A 110 -8.79 10.18 20.14
CA ILE A 110 -10.05 10.93 20.05
C ILE A 110 -11.27 9.99 20.11
N ILE A 111 -11.28 8.95 19.28
CA ILE A 111 -12.45 8.07 19.08
C ILE A 111 -12.46 6.93 20.10
N LEU A 112 -11.31 6.26 20.32
CA LEU A 112 -11.22 5.10 21.20
C LEU A 112 -10.85 5.47 22.64
N LYS A 113 -10.60 6.76 22.94
CA LYS A 113 -10.19 7.28 24.26
C LYS A 113 -9.00 6.54 24.87
N LYS A 114 -8.11 6.02 24.01
CA LYS A 114 -6.92 5.27 24.44
C LYS A 114 -5.81 6.19 24.95
N ARG A 115 -5.05 5.70 25.94
CA ARG A 115 -3.80 6.31 26.38
C ARG A 115 -2.62 5.53 25.77
N TYR A 116 -1.63 6.25 25.26
CA TYR A 116 -0.43 5.67 24.67
C TYR A 116 0.80 5.96 25.55
N SER A 117 1.87 5.19 25.39
CA SER A 117 3.15 5.43 26.10
C SER A 117 3.84 6.69 25.58
N ILE A 118 4.60 7.37 26.44
CA ILE A 118 5.39 8.57 26.12
C ILE A 118 6.31 8.35 24.91
N SER A 119 6.89 7.16 24.76
CA SER A 119 7.74 6.82 23.60
C SER A 119 7.00 6.96 22.26
N LYS A 120 5.69 6.68 22.22
CA LYS A 120 4.88 6.81 21.00
C LYS A 120 4.60 8.28 20.66
N TYR A 121 4.39 9.12 21.67
CA TYR A 121 4.27 10.56 21.48
C TYR A 121 5.56 11.18 20.95
N LEU A 122 6.72 10.71 21.45
CA LEU A 122 8.02 11.15 20.93
C LEU A 122 8.24 10.72 19.47
N SER A 123 7.85 9.50 19.10
CA SER A 123 7.90 9.04 17.70
C SER A 123 7.02 9.91 16.78
N ILE A 124 5.82 10.30 17.23
CA ILE A 124 4.95 11.20 16.48
C ILE A 124 5.63 12.55 16.25
N ALA A 125 6.20 13.15 17.30
CA ALA A 125 6.87 14.44 17.17
C ALA A 125 8.02 14.38 16.16
N LEU A 126 8.83 13.33 16.21
CA LEU A 126 9.98 13.15 15.31
C LEU A 126 9.55 12.95 13.85
N VAL A 127 8.50 12.18 13.60
CA VAL A 127 7.95 12.00 12.24
C VAL A 127 7.30 13.28 11.72
N SER A 128 6.56 14.02 12.56
CA SER A 128 5.99 15.33 12.18
C SER A 128 7.06 16.34 11.77
N VAL A 129 8.20 16.37 12.49
CA VAL A 129 9.36 17.20 12.12
C VAL A 129 9.94 16.76 10.77
N GLY A 130 10.08 15.45 10.53
CA GLY A 130 10.53 14.93 9.23
C GLY A 130 9.60 15.32 8.07
N ILE A 131 8.28 15.21 8.25
CA ILE A 131 7.28 15.66 7.27
C ILE A 131 7.43 17.16 6.99
N PHE A 132 7.57 17.97 8.04
CA PHE A 132 7.70 19.42 7.91
C PHE A 132 8.96 19.83 7.13
N ILE A 133 10.13 19.28 7.50
CA ILE A 133 11.40 19.58 6.82
C ILE A 133 11.34 19.17 5.34
N CYS A 134 10.86 17.97 5.04
CA CYS A 134 10.76 17.52 3.65
C CYS A 134 9.74 18.31 2.83
N THR A 135 8.64 18.75 3.45
CA THR A 135 7.66 19.61 2.77
C THR A 135 8.28 20.96 2.42
N LEU A 136 9.07 21.56 3.32
CA LEU A 136 9.82 22.80 3.05
C LEU A 136 10.84 22.63 1.92
N MET A 137 11.66 21.56 1.97
CA MET A 137 12.64 21.27 0.93
C MET A 137 11.98 21.03 -0.44
N SER A 138 10.83 20.35 -0.45
CA SER A 138 10.05 20.15 -1.68
C SER A 138 9.48 21.46 -2.22
N ALA A 139 8.99 22.35 -1.36
CA ALA A 139 8.51 23.66 -1.77
C ALA A 139 9.62 24.51 -2.41
N GLN A 140 10.83 24.44 -1.85
CA GLN A 140 12.01 25.13 -2.40
C GLN A 140 12.46 24.54 -3.75
N GLN A 141 12.35 23.22 -3.95
CA GLN A 141 12.63 22.59 -5.26
C GLN A 141 11.65 23.06 -6.34
N VAL A 142 10.36 23.14 -6.01
CA VAL A 142 9.33 23.64 -6.95
C VAL A 142 9.58 25.11 -7.28
N ALA A 143 9.97 25.93 -6.30
CA ALA A 143 10.28 27.34 -6.51
C ALA A 143 11.60 27.60 -7.29
N SER A 144 12.51 26.63 -7.35
CA SER A 144 13.82 26.75 -8.01
C SER A 144 13.86 26.17 -9.43
N HIS A 145 12.87 25.35 -9.82
CA HIS A 145 12.68 25.00 -11.23
C HIS A 145 12.14 26.23 -11.96
N GLN A 146 12.96 26.81 -12.84
CA GLN A 146 12.51 27.91 -13.71
C GLN A 146 11.33 27.40 -14.55
N PRO A 147 10.15 28.05 -14.50
CA PRO A 147 9.07 27.72 -15.41
C PRO A 147 9.59 27.88 -16.83
N SER A 148 9.24 26.95 -17.70
CA SER A 148 9.32 27.22 -19.14
C SER A 148 8.54 28.52 -19.43
N PRO A 149 8.93 29.34 -20.42
CA PRO A 149 8.29 30.64 -20.67
C PRO A 149 6.78 30.58 -21.01
N GLU A 150 6.20 29.38 -21.11
CA GLU A 150 4.78 29.12 -21.37
C GLU A 150 3.99 28.65 -20.12
N GLU A 151 4.65 28.35 -19.00
CA GLU A 151 3.99 27.84 -17.78
C GLU A 151 3.85 28.91 -16.69
N ASP A 152 2.60 29.18 -16.29
CA ASP A 152 2.29 30.06 -15.16
C ASP A 152 2.74 29.41 -13.84
N GLY A 153 3.81 29.94 -13.24
CA GLY A 153 4.38 29.43 -11.98
C GLY A 153 3.36 29.39 -10.82
N PHE A 154 2.31 30.23 -10.88
CA PHE A 154 1.20 30.17 -9.92
C PHE A 154 0.36 28.89 -10.09
N ALA A 155 0.11 28.45 -11.33
CA ALA A 155 -0.62 27.22 -11.61
C ALA A 155 0.16 25.99 -11.11
N VAL A 156 1.49 25.96 -11.30
CA VAL A 156 2.36 24.87 -10.81
C VAL A 156 2.29 24.78 -9.27
N PHE A 157 2.35 25.92 -8.57
CA PHE A 157 2.22 25.96 -7.11
C PHE A 157 0.84 25.48 -6.64
N LEU A 158 -0.24 25.89 -7.31
CA LEU A 158 -1.60 25.43 -6.98
C LEU A 158 -1.77 23.93 -7.17
N TRP A 159 -1.27 23.35 -8.27
CA TRP A 159 -1.32 21.91 -8.50
C TRP A 159 -0.54 21.13 -7.42
N TRP A 160 0.62 21.64 -7.01
CA TRP A 160 1.39 21.06 -5.91
C TRP A 160 0.62 21.10 -4.57
N LEU A 161 -0.04 22.23 -4.26
CA LEU A 161 -0.87 22.36 -3.06
C LEU A 161 -2.06 21.39 -3.07
N ILE A 162 -2.73 21.23 -4.21
CA ILE A 162 -3.80 20.24 -4.41
C ILE A 162 -3.25 18.82 -4.17
N GLY A 163 -2.04 18.54 -4.64
CA GLY A 163 -1.34 17.29 -4.38
C GLY A 163 -1.15 17.01 -2.89
N ILE A 164 -0.66 17.98 -2.13
CA ILE A 164 -0.50 17.86 -0.66
C ILE A 164 -1.86 17.66 0.04
N ALA A 165 -2.89 18.38 -0.39
CA ALA A 165 -4.23 18.23 0.16
C ALA A 165 -4.78 16.82 -0.10
N ALA A 166 -4.60 16.29 -1.31
CA ALA A 166 -4.97 14.93 -1.68
C ALA A 166 -4.25 13.87 -0.82
N LEU A 167 -2.94 14.02 -0.61
CA LEU A 167 -2.17 13.13 0.25
C LEU A 167 -2.63 13.17 1.72
N THR A 168 -2.93 14.38 2.22
CA THR A 168 -3.44 14.57 3.58
C THR A 168 -4.81 13.91 3.75
N PHE A 169 -5.69 14.04 2.76
CA PHE A 169 -6.98 13.36 2.75
C PHE A 169 -6.81 11.83 2.74
N ALA A 170 -5.95 11.30 1.85
CA ALA A 170 -5.67 9.87 1.79
C ALA A 170 -5.12 9.32 3.11
N LEU A 171 -4.27 10.10 3.80
CA LEU A 171 -3.71 9.77 5.10
C LEU A 171 -4.81 9.65 6.18
N ILE A 172 -5.76 10.59 6.22
CA ILE A 172 -6.89 10.56 7.18
C ILE A 172 -7.81 9.36 6.91
N VAL A 173 -8.14 9.09 5.64
CA VAL A 173 -8.98 7.92 5.28
C VAL A 173 -8.26 6.62 5.63
N SER A 174 -6.95 6.53 5.37
CA SER A 174 -6.14 5.37 5.76
C SER A 174 -6.11 5.16 7.28
N ALA A 175 -6.02 6.24 8.05
CA ALA A 175 -6.09 6.18 9.51
C ALA A 175 -7.49 5.76 10.01
N ARG A 176 -8.55 6.25 9.37
CA ARG A 176 -9.91 5.84 9.68
C ARG A 176 -10.12 4.34 9.42
N MET A 177 -9.58 3.83 8.31
CA MET A 177 -9.61 2.41 7.96
C MET A 177 -8.90 1.55 9.02
N GLY A 178 -7.73 1.97 9.50
CA GLY A 178 -6.99 1.25 10.55
C GLY A 178 -7.75 1.15 11.87
N ILE A 179 -8.42 2.23 12.29
CA ILE A 179 -9.26 2.22 13.50
C ILE A 179 -10.52 1.38 13.33
N PHE A 180 -11.11 1.42 12.15
CA PHE A 180 -12.26 0.60 11.83
C PHE A 180 -11.92 -0.89 11.91
N GLN A 181 -10.76 -1.29 11.36
CA GLN A 181 -10.19 -2.63 11.53
C GLN A 181 -10.01 -3.00 13.01
N GLU A 182 -9.45 -2.09 13.82
CA GLU A 182 -9.22 -2.36 15.23
C GLU A 182 -10.54 -2.56 16.01
N THR A 183 -11.56 -1.76 15.70
CA THR A 183 -12.89 -1.88 16.31
C THR A 183 -13.55 -3.19 15.91
N LEU A 184 -13.47 -3.56 14.63
CA LEU A 184 -14.03 -4.80 14.11
C LEU A 184 -13.39 -6.04 14.76
N TYR A 185 -12.07 -6.03 14.97
CA TYR A 185 -11.36 -7.11 15.65
C TYR A 185 -11.72 -7.22 17.14
N LYS A 186 -12.15 -6.14 17.79
CA LYS A 186 -12.65 -6.20 19.17
C LYS A 186 -14.05 -6.78 19.25
N GLU A 187 -14.91 -6.46 18.30
CA GLU A 187 -16.32 -6.85 18.29
C GLU A 187 -16.51 -8.31 17.86
N TYR A 188 -15.84 -8.72 16.78
CA TYR A 188 -16.03 -10.05 16.17
C TYR A 188 -14.86 -11.01 16.44
N GLY A 189 -13.83 -10.57 17.15
CA GLY A 189 -12.60 -11.33 17.33
C GLY A 189 -11.67 -11.30 16.11
N LYS A 190 -10.52 -11.95 16.23
CA LYS A 190 -9.49 -11.97 15.19
C LYS A 190 -9.71 -13.16 14.26
N HIS A 191 -10.16 -12.87 13.04
CA HIS A 191 -10.26 -13.85 11.96
C HIS A 191 -9.29 -13.49 10.82
N PRO A 192 -7.96 -13.62 11.04
CA PRO A 192 -6.94 -13.11 10.13
C PRO A 192 -7.02 -13.69 8.71
N LYS A 193 -7.24 -15.01 8.60
CA LYS A 193 -7.33 -15.71 7.31
C LYS A 193 -8.55 -15.30 6.50
N GLU A 194 -9.70 -15.18 7.17
CA GLU A 194 -10.95 -14.68 6.59
C GLU A 194 -10.81 -13.23 6.14
N ALA A 195 -10.26 -12.38 7.02
CA ALA A 195 -10.03 -10.97 6.73
C ALA A 195 -9.03 -10.77 5.58
N LEU A 196 -7.97 -11.57 5.51
CA LEU A 196 -7.01 -11.54 4.41
C LEU A 196 -7.73 -11.85 3.08
N PHE A 197 -8.49 -12.94 3.03
CA PHE A 197 -9.23 -13.30 1.82
C PHE A 197 -10.20 -12.20 1.38
N TYR A 198 -11.11 -11.76 2.25
CA TYR A 198 -12.12 -10.76 1.87
C TYR A 198 -11.55 -9.40 1.53
N ASN A 199 -10.51 -8.93 2.25
CA ASN A 199 -9.89 -7.65 1.95
C ASN A 199 -9.13 -7.64 0.61
N HIS A 200 -8.75 -8.79 0.05
CA HIS A 200 -8.06 -8.87 -1.24
C HIS A 200 -8.97 -9.34 -2.38
N ALA A 201 -9.99 -10.16 -2.09
CA ALA A 201 -10.95 -10.62 -3.09
C ALA A 201 -12.00 -9.56 -3.47
N LEU A 202 -12.53 -8.82 -2.49
CA LEU A 202 -13.59 -7.83 -2.72
C LEU A 202 -13.15 -6.57 -3.49
N PRO A 203 -11.89 -6.10 -3.42
CA PRO A 203 -11.41 -5.04 -4.29
C PRO A 203 -11.23 -5.45 -5.75
N LEU A 204 -11.09 -6.76 -6.08
CA LEU A 204 -10.82 -7.22 -7.45
C LEU A 204 -11.84 -6.70 -8.49
N PRO A 205 -13.16 -6.72 -8.22
CA PRO A 205 -14.13 -6.07 -9.10
C PRO A 205 -13.90 -4.56 -9.27
N GLY A 206 -13.42 -3.87 -8.23
CA GLY A 206 -13.08 -2.44 -8.32
C GLY A 206 -11.91 -2.15 -9.27
N PHE A 207 -10.96 -3.08 -9.38
CA PHE A 207 -9.87 -2.99 -10.36
C PHE A 207 -10.36 -3.07 -11.81
N LEU A 208 -11.60 -3.49 -12.08
CA LEU A 208 -12.17 -3.43 -13.43
C LEU A 208 -12.27 -1.99 -13.96
N LEU A 209 -12.45 -1.00 -13.07
CA LEU A 209 -12.41 0.42 -13.45
C LEU A 209 -11.02 0.85 -13.94
N LEU A 210 -9.97 0.17 -13.46
CA LEU A 210 -8.58 0.38 -13.82
C LEU A 210 -8.11 -0.59 -14.93
N ALA A 211 -9.01 -1.44 -15.46
CA ALA A 211 -8.66 -2.47 -16.42
C ALA A 211 -7.98 -1.94 -17.70
N PRO A 212 -8.36 -0.78 -18.28
CA PRO A 212 -7.67 -0.25 -19.45
C PRO A 212 -6.18 0.04 -19.18
N ASP A 213 -5.89 0.62 -18.01
CA ASP A 213 -4.53 0.93 -17.57
C ASP A 213 -3.74 -0.33 -17.25
N ILE A 214 -4.36 -1.30 -16.57
CA ILE A 214 -3.74 -2.61 -16.27
C ILE A 214 -3.42 -3.34 -17.57
N TYR A 215 -4.34 -3.36 -18.54
CA TYR A 215 -4.14 -4.02 -19.83
C TYR A 215 -3.03 -3.36 -20.63
N TYR A 216 -3.00 -2.02 -20.69
CA TYR A 216 -1.93 -1.27 -21.32
C TYR A 216 -0.56 -1.66 -20.77
N HIS A 217 -0.41 -1.67 -19.44
CA HIS A 217 0.86 -2.06 -18.81
C HIS A 217 1.18 -3.55 -19.00
N ALA A 218 0.19 -4.44 -19.07
CA ALA A 218 0.41 -5.87 -19.34
C ALA A 218 0.97 -6.12 -20.74
N VAL A 219 0.48 -5.38 -21.75
CA VAL A 219 1.01 -5.42 -23.12
C VAL A 219 2.45 -4.92 -23.13
N MET A 220 2.73 -3.78 -22.49
CA MET A 220 4.09 -3.24 -22.40
C MET A 220 5.06 -4.18 -21.67
N PHE A 221 4.60 -4.87 -20.62
CA PHE A 221 5.42 -5.85 -19.90
C PHE A 221 5.79 -7.04 -20.78
N THR A 222 4.88 -7.46 -21.65
CA THR A 222 5.11 -8.56 -22.59
C THR A 222 6.11 -8.20 -23.69
N GLN A 223 6.18 -6.92 -24.07
CA GLN A 223 7.14 -6.39 -25.04
C GLN A 223 8.54 -6.12 -24.46
N SER A 224 8.74 -6.31 -23.15
CA SER A 224 10.03 -6.06 -22.51
C SER A 224 11.09 -7.11 -22.85
N GLU A 225 12.36 -6.73 -22.68
CA GLU A 225 13.50 -7.60 -23.03
C GLU A 225 13.40 -8.98 -22.36
N PRO A 226 13.63 -10.06 -23.12
CA PRO A 226 13.64 -11.41 -22.58
C PRO A 226 14.79 -11.56 -21.59
N TYR A 227 14.45 -11.95 -20.37
CA TYR A 227 15.40 -12.25 -19.30
C TYR A 227 15.45 -13.76 -19.08
N HIS A 228 16.67 -14.29 -19.04
CA HIS A 228 16.91 -15.67 -18.66
C HIS A 228 16.85 -15.78 -17.14
N VAL A 229 15.82 -16.47 -16.65
CA VAL A 229 15.66 -16.68 -15.21
C VAL A 229 16.81 -17.56 -14.71
N PRO A 230 17.67 -17.05 -13.80
CA PRO A 230 18.70 -17.86 -13.17
C PRO A 230 17.99 -19.02 -12.45
N VAL A 231 18.53 -20.24 -12.55
CA VAL A 231 18.00 -21.49 -11.95
C VAL A 231 16.98 -22.28 -12.79
N ILE A 232 16.06 -21.65 -13.53
CA ILE A 232 14.96 -22.38 -14.23
C ILE A 232 15.20 -22.49 -15.76
N GLY A 233 16.07 -21.65 -16.34
CA GLY A 233 16.41 -21.72 -17.77
C GLY A 233 15.29 -21.27 -18.72
N ILE A 234 14.15 -20.83 -18.19
CA ILE A 234 13.04 -20.27 -18.96
C ILE A 234 13.33 -18.80 -19.31
N GLN A 235 13.08 -18.44 -20.57
CA GLN A 235 13.06 -17.05 -21.01
C GLN A 235 11.69 -16.44 -20.69
N MET A 236 11.67 -15.35 -19.94
CA MET A 236 10.47 -14.54 -19.74
C MET A 236 10.82 -13.05 -19.77
N PRO A 237 9.88 -12.16 -20.15
CA PRO A 237 10.17 -10.74 -20.17
C PRO A 237 10.56 -10.23 -18.77
N ILE A 238 11.58 -9.37 -18.69
CA ILE A 238 12.20 -8.96 -17.42
C ILE A 238 11.21 -8.30 -16.45
N LEU A 239 10.19 -7.61 -16.97
CA LEU A 239 9.19 -6.94 -16.15
C LEU A 239 8.21 -7.93 -15.51
N TRP A 240 7.87 -9.02 -16.22
CA TRP A 240 7.10 -10.12 -15.65
C TRP A 240 7.88 -10.84 -14.55
N PHE A 241 9.19 -10.99 -14.72
CA PHE A 241 10.06 -11.53 -13.66
C PHE A 241 10.07 -10.64 -12.41
N TYR A 242 10.25 -9.32 -12.56
CA TYR A 242 10.20 -8.39 -11.42
C TYR A 242 8.83 -8.36 -10.75
N LEU A 243 7.74 -8.41 -11.51
CA LEU A 243 6.38 -8.52 -10.97
C LEU A 243 6.21 -9.82 -10.17
N LEU A 244 6.68 -10.94 -10.70
CA LEU A 244 6.59 -12.23 -10.04
C LEU A 244 7.43 -12.25 -8.75
N MET A 245 8.66 -11.72 -8.77
CA MET A 245 9.46 -11.56 -7.55
C MET A 245 8.81 -10.61 -6.55
N ASN A 246 8.15 -9.54 -7.01
CA ASN A 246 7.41 -8.63 -6.14
C ASN A 246 6.23 -9.33 -5.46
N VAL A 247 5.46 -10.14 -6.19
CA VAL A 247 4.35 -10.94 -5.64
C VAL A 247 4.87 -12.02 -4.67
N ILE A 248 5.94 -12.73 -5.03
CA ILE A 248 6.53 -13.76 -4.16
C ILE A 248 7.09 -13.15 -2.88
N THR A 249 7.79 -12.01 -2.95
CA THR A 249 8.33 -11.34 -1.75
C THR A 249 7.23 -10.80 -0.84
N HIS A 250 6.03 -10.54 -1.38
CA HIS A 250 4.84 -10.18 -0.61
C HIS A 250 4.23 -11.38 0.15
N TYR A 251 4.42 -12.61 -0.35
CA TYR A 251 3.85 -13.84 0.22
C TYR A 251 4.35 -14.22 1.63
N PRO A 252 5.68 -14.23 1.93
CA PRO A 252 6.17 -14.57 3.27
C PRO A 252 5.75 -13.54 4.32
N LEU A 253 5.44 -12.30 3.94
CA LEU A 253 4.88 -11.31 4.85
C LEU A 253 3.50 -11.74 5.35
N ASN A 254 2.61 -12.17 4.47
CA ASN A 254 1.24 -12.54 4.86
C ASN A 254 1.20 -13.90 5.57
N SER A 255 1.83 -14.93 5.02
CA SER A 255 1.77 -16.28 5.60
C SER A 255 2.41 -16.36 7.00
N PHE A 256 3.54 -15.67 7.24
CA PHE A 256 4.27 -15.74 8.51
C PHE A 256 3.79 -14.77 9.60
N TYR A 257 3.23 -13.60 9.23
CA TYR A 257 2.55 -12.74 10.21
C TYR A 257 1.42 -13.50 10.91
N PHE A 258 0.70 -14.35 10.17
CA PHE A 258 -0.42 -15.10 10.70
C PHE A 258 -0.02 -16.31 11.55
N THR A 259 1.06 -17.03 11.22
CA THR A 259 1.63 -18.06 12.11
C THR A 259 2.23 -17.45 13.38
N SER A 260 2.88 -16.30 13.31
CA SER A 260 3.43 -15.61 14.49
C SER A 260 2.35 -15.05 15.41
N LEU A 261 1.28 -14.45 14.87
CA LEU A 261 0.16 -13.94 15.67
C LEU A 261 -0.69 -15.06 16.29
N ALA A 262 -0.82 -16.19 15.60
CA ALA A 262 -1.50 -17.38 16.11
C ALA A 262 -0.67 -18.15 17.15
N ALA A 263 0.65 -17.96 17.18
CA ALA A 263 1.54 -18.61 18.17
C ALA A 263 1.69 -17.81 19.49
N HIS A 264 1.14 -16.58 19.57
CA HIS A 264 1.14 -15.72 20.76
C HIS A 264 -0.24 -15.57 21.42
N ILE A 265 -1.17 -16.49 21.10
CA ILE A 265 -2.46 -16.70 21.78
C ILE A 265 -2.53 -18.19 22.11
#